data_AF-A0A507CHJ9-F1
#
_entry.id   AF-A0A507CHJ9-F1
#
_cell.length_a   1.000
_cell.length_b   1.000
_cell.length_c   1.000
_cell.angle_alpha   90.00
_cell.angle_beta   90.00
_cell.angle_gamma   90.00
#
_symmetry.space_group_name_H-M   'P 1'
#
loop_
_entity.id
_entity.type
_entity.pdbx_description
1 polymer ?
#
loop_
_entity_poly.entity_id
_entity_poly.type
_entity_poly.pdbx_seq_one_letter_code
_entity_poly.pdbx_strand_id
1 'polypeptide(L)'
;MSYGPALPPHLLKKREAPTDDDGPQQPAPKKRNAPIGPARPNQPKARDDDDFGPLPPPAGGPEQDEEYELALKVKEIEERAKRRQEEDEESRREKKLERGDWMLVPPEAKGGKKNIIDSSGWTASPLDKGKKKAAPKNEPLPPPPVASAQDKSTRKYVDQYNEKNRPKSLLESHQVEFAKTKLDTDDVSKRAFDRDKDMGSRRIDGKSRQNLIEQSKELDSRFGHGKKTFL
;
A
#
# COMPACT_ATOMS: atom_id res chain seq x y z
N MET A 1 39.56 -6.52 -6.46
CA MET A 1 38.36 -6.02 -5.76
C MET A 1 37.14 -6.77 -6.29
N SER A 2 36.37 -7.44 -5.42
CA SER A 2 35.09 -8.06 -5.78
C SER A 2 34.02 -6.97 -5.74
N TYR A 3 33.56 -6.53 -6.91
CA TYR A 3 32.47 -5.56 -7.03
C TYR A 3 31.15 -6.33 -7.13
N GLY A 4 30.47 -6.48 -6.00
CA GLY A 4 29.17 -7.15 -5.92
C GLY A 4 28.74 -7.38 -4.47
N PRO A 5 27.43 -7.56 -4.21
CA PRO A 5 26.94 -7.83 -2.86
C PRO A 5 27.53 -9.14 -2.33
N ALA A 6 27.98 -9.12 -1.07
CA ALA A 6 28.56 -10.29 -0.43
C ALA A 6 27.54 -11.43 -0.34
N LEU A 7 27.98 -12.65 -0.68
CA LEU A 7 27.14 -13.84 -0.64
C LEU A 7 26.78 -14.19 0.82
N PRO A 8 25.51 -14.47 1.15
CA PRO A 8 25.09 -14.74 2.51
C PRO A 8 25.75 -16.01 3.09
N PRO A 9 26.04 -16.04 4.41
CA PRO A 9 26.97 -17.01 5.03
C PRO A 9 26.52 -18.47 4.95
N HIS A 10 25.22 -18.74 4.80
CA HIS A 10 24.69 -20.10 4.65
C HIS A 10 24.96 -20.70 3.26
N LEU A 11 25.23 -19.87 2.24
CA LEU A 11 25.57 -20.33 0.89
C LEU A 11 27.07 -20.61 0.72
N LEU A 12 27.93 -19.95 1.49
CA LEU A 12 29.36 -20.25 1.53
C LEU A 12 29.61 -21.67 2.03
N LYS A 13 28.90 -22.09 3.09
CA LYS A 13 28.99 -23.45 3.67
C LYS A 13 28.65 -24.58 2.69
N LYS A 14 27.73 -24.33 1.75
CA LYS A 14 27.38 -25.32 0.70
C LYS A 14 28.49 -25.50 -0.32
N ARG A 15 29.38 -24.52 -0.45
CA ARG A 15 30.50 -24.54 -1.40
C ARG A 15 31.76 -25.18 -0.82
N GLU A 16 31.89 -25.13 0.52
CA GLU A 16 33.05 -25.66 1.26
C GLU A 16 32.85 -27.09 1.78
N ALA A 17 31.65 -27.66 1.64
CA ALA A 17 31.40 -29.05 2.04
C ALA A 17 32.11 -30.02 1.08
N PRO A 18 33.04 -30.87 1.55
CA PRO A 18 33.61 -31.93 0.74
C PRO A 18 32.52 -32.96 0.40
N THR A 19 32.45 -33.35 -0.86
CA THR A 19 31.67 -34.50 -1.30
C THR A 19 32.44 -35.75 -0.92
N ASP A 20 32.07 -36.41 0.18
CA ASP A 20 32.53 -37.77 0.48
C ASP A 20 31.90 -38.73 -0.54
N ASP A 21 32.69 -39.15 -1.51
CA ASP A 21 32.35 -40.07 -2.60
C ASP A 21 32.82 -41.48 -2.21
N ASP A 22 31.91 -42.30 -1.67
CA ASP A 22 32.06 -43.75 -1.54
C ASP A 22 30.67 -44.40 -1.70
N GLY A 23 30.26 -44.59 -2.96
CA GLY A 23 29.02 -45.29 -3.32
C GLY A 23 29.01 -45.67 -4.80
N PRO A 24 28.45 -46.83 -5.18
CA PRO A 24 28.68 -47.41 -6.51
C PRO A 24 28.12 -46.53 -7.62
N GLN A 25 28.95 -46.30 -8.64
CA GLN A 25 28.67 -45.50 -9.84
C GLN A 25 27.33 -45.89 -10.49
N GLN A 26 26.31 -45.04 -10.32
CA GLN A 26 25.14 -45.04 -11.18
C GLN A 26 25.44 -44.22 -12.45
N PRO A 27 25.01 -44.67 -13.64
CA PRO A 27 25.28 -43.95 -14.88
C PRO A 27 24.62 -42.57 -14.84
N ALA A 28 25.41 -41.54 -15.20
CA ALA A 28 25.00 -40.15 -15.16
C ALA A 28 23.65 -39.91 -15.88
N PRO A 29 22.68 -39.21 -15.26
CA PRO A 29 21.44 -38.88 -15.94
C PRO A 29 21.72 -37.87 -17.06
N LYS A 30 21.38 -38.24 -18.30
CA LYS A 30 21.39 -37.33 -19.46
C LYS A 30 20.62 -36.07 -19.10
N LYS A 31 21.27 -34.91 -19.17
CA LYS A 31 20.66 -33.59 -18.93
C LYS A 31 19.52 -33.38 -19.93
N ARG A 32 18.29 -33.64 -19.50
CA ARG A 32 17.10 -33.20 -20.22
C ARG A 32 16.92 -31.73 -19.89
N ASN A 33 17.32 -30.85 -20.81
CA ASN A 33 17.01 -29.43 -20.76
C ASN A 33 15.51 -29.23 -21.04
N ALA A 34 14.66 -29.59 -20.08
CA ALA A 34 13.25 -29.24 -20.11
C ALA A 34 13.00 -28.21 -19.00
N PRO A 35 12.34 -27.07 -19.30
CA PRO A 35 12.01 -26.09 -18.28
C PRO A 35 11.00 -26.70 -17.30
N ILE A 36 11.34 -26.72 -16.01
CA ILE A 36 10.39 -26.97 -14.93
C ILE A 36 9.60 -25.68 -14.73
N GLY A 37 8.40 -25.64 -15.30
CA GLY A 37 7.46 -24.53 -15.22
C GLY A 37 6.39 -24.61 -16.32
N PRO A 38 5.27 -23.87 -16.21
CA PRO A 38 4.28 -23.81 -17.27
C PRO A 38 4.93 -23.30 -18.56
N ALA A 39 4.79 -24.07 -19.65
CA ALA A 39 5.38 -23.73 -20.94
C ALA A 39 4.84 -22.39 -21.44
N ARG A 40 5.73 -21.47 -21.81
CA ARG A 40 5.34 -20.22 -22.47
C ARG A 40 4.81 -20.56 -23.87
N PRO A 41 3.63 -20.05 -24.27
CA PRO A 41 3.18 -20.18 -25.66
C PRO A 41 4.19 -19.50 -26.60
N ASN A 42 4.40 -20.11 -27.76
CA ASN A 42 5.32 -19.64 -28.79
C ASN A 42 4.93 -18.21 -29.21
N GLN A 43 5.76 -17.23 -28.87
CA GLN A 43 5.48 -15.82 -29.17
C GLN A 43 5.77 -15.54 -30.66
N PRO A 44 4.84 -14.94 -31.42
CA PRO A 44 5.16 -14.38 -32.73
C PRO A 44 6.15 -13.21 -32.56
N LYS A 45 6.96 -13.00 -33.59
CA LYS A 45 8.15 -12.14 -33.61
C LYS A 45 7.93 -10.74 -33.04
N ALA A 46 8.97 -10.24 -32.36
CA ALA A 46 9.10 -8.90 -31.81
C ALA A 46 8.54 -7.83 -32.75
N ARG A 47 7.58 -7.06 -32.26
CA ARG A 47 7.31 -5.73 -32.78
C ARG A 47 8.37 -4.81 -32.17
N ASP A 48 8.92 -3.98 -33.03
CA ASP A 48 9.89 -2.95 -32.72
C ASP A 48 9.23 -1.96 -31.74
N ASP A 49 9.56 -2.07 -30.45
CA ASP A 49 9.05 -1.19 -29.37
C ASP A 49 9.88 0.10 -29.25
N ASP A 50 10.76 0.37 -30.22
CA ASP A 50 11.68 1.52 -30.26
C ASP A 50 10.97 2.86 -30.56
N ASP A 51 9.66 2.84 -30.82
CA ASP A 51 8.84 4.03 -31.11
C ASP A 51 8.18 4.67 -29.87
N PHE A 52 8.37 4.10 -28.67
CA PHE A 52 7.82 4.65 -27.43
C PHE A 52 8.87 5.39 -26.59
N GLY A 53 9.32 6.54 -27.09
CA GLY A 53 10.20 7.46 -26.35
C GLY A 53 10.25 8.86 -26.98
N PRO A 54 10.66 9.90 -26.24
CA PRO A 54 10.90 11.22 -26.85
C PRO A 54 11.92 11.09 -27.97
N LEU A 55 11.63 11.67 -29.14
CA LEU A 55 12.54 11.61 -30.29
C LEU A 55 13.91 12.20 -29.92
N PRO A 56 15.02 11.58 -30.35
CA PRO A 56 16.34 12.16 -30.17
C PRO A 56 16.43 13.51 -30.90
N PRO A 57 17.25 14.46 -30.40
CA PRO A 57 17.46 15.72 -31.08
C PRO A 57 18.00 15.48 -32.51
N PRO A 58 17.62 16.33 -33.49
CA PRO A 58 18.01 16.15 -34.88
C PRO A 58 19.53 16.18 -35.01
N ALA A 59 20.09 15.18 -35.70
CA ALA A 59 21.51 15.11 -35.97
C ALA A 59 21.95 16.33 -36.80
N GLY A 60 22.71 17.24 -36.19
CA GLY A 60 23.27 18.42 -36.85
C GLY A 60 22.51 19.74 -36.63
N GLY A 61 21.68 19.84 -35.59
CA GLY A 61 21.20 21.16 -35.14
C GLY A 61 22.38 22.07 -34.78
N PRO A 62 22.36 23.37 -35.12
CA PRO A 62 23.40 24.28 -34.67
C PRO A 62 23.50 24.21 -33.14
N GLU A 63 24.72 24.16 -32.59
CA GLU A 63 24.99 24.54 -31.20
C GLU A 63 24.53 26.00 -31.08
N GLN A 64 23.23 26.21 -30.89
CA GLN A 64 22.70 27.49 -30.47
C GLN A 64 23.23 27.64 -29.06
N ASP A 65 24.17 28.57 -28.89
CA ASP A 65 24.90 28.87 -27.67
C ASP A 65 24.11 28.40 -26.45
N GLU A 66 24.56 27.31 -25.82
CA GLU A 66 23.81 26.64 -24.75
C GLU A 66 23.38 27.64 -23.67
N GLU A 67 24.18 28.69 -23.50
CA GLU A 67 23.93 29.85 -22.66
C GLU A 67 22.64 30.63 -23.01
N TYR A 68 22.35 30.84 -24.31
CA TYR A 68 21.12 31.49 -24.76
C TYR A 68 19.88 30.62 -24.54
N GLU A 69 19.98 29.32 -24.78
CA GLU A 69 18.89 28.38 -24.46
C GLU A 69 18.64 28.28 -22.95
N LEU A 70 19.71 28.24 -22.15
CA LEU A 70 19.61 28.24 -20.69
C LEU A 70 18.96 29.55 -20.20
N ALA A 71 19.32 30.69 -20.78
CA ALA A 71 18.71 31.98 -20.43
C ALA A 71 17.20 32.02 -20.76
N LEU A 72 16.76 31.43 -21.88
CA LEU A 72 15.34 31.32 -22.20
C LEU A 72 14.60 30.38 -21.26
N LYS A 73 15.18 29.22 -20.94
CA LYS A 73 14.60 28.24 -19.99
C LYS A 73 14.49 28.82 -18.57
N VAL A 74 15.49 29.57 -18.11
CA VAL A 74 15.45 30.25 -16.80
C VAL A 74 14.33 31.30 -16.77
N LYS A 75 14.20 32.12 -17.82
CA LYS A 75 13.10 33.11 -17.93
C LYS A 75 11.72 32.45 -17.92
N GLU A 76 11.53 31.34 -18.64
CA GLU A 76 10.26 30.59 -18.64
C GLU A 76 9.93 30.03 -17.25
N ILE A 77 10.93 29.52 -16.53
CA ILE A 77 10.77 28.99 -15.17
C ILE A 77 10.40 30.11 -14.19
N GLU A 78 11.05 31.26 -14.28
CA GLU A 78 10.76 32.44 -13.46
C GLU A 78 9.36 32.98 -13.70
N GLU A 79 8.92 33.07 -14.96
CA GLU A 79 7.56 33.49 -15.32
C GLU A 79 6.51 32.51 -14.80
N ARG A 80 6.74 31.21 -14.95
CA ARG A 80 5.86 30.16 -14.40
C ARG A 80 5.80 30.19 -12.87
N ALA A 81 6.90 30.54 -12.20
CA ALA A 81 6.93 30.70 -10.75
C ALA A 81 6.15 31.95 -10.31
N LYS A 82 6.29 33.08 -11.02
CA LYS A 82 5.51 34.29 -10.76
C LYS A 82 4.02 34.07 -10.95
N ARG A 83 3.60 33.40 -12.03
CA ARG A 83 2.18 33.10 -12.27
C ARG A 83 1.56 32.28 -11.13
N ARG A 84 2.29 31.28 -10.61
CA ARG A 84 1.84 30.51 -9.44
C ARG A 84 1.80 31.35 -8.16
N GLN A 85 2.78 32.23 -7.95
CA GLN A 85 2.75 33.13 -6.79
C GLN A 85 1.59 34.12 -6.85
N GLU A 86 1.31 34.68 -8.03
CA GLU A 86 0.16 35.57 -8.26
C GLU A 86 -1.16 34.84 -8.05
N GLU A 87 -1.33 33.63 -8.61
CA GLU A 87 -2.51 32.77 -8.38
C GLU A 87 -2.68 32.44 -6.87
N ASP A 88 -1.58 32.13 -6.16
CA ASP A 88 -1.59 31.87 -4.72
C ASP A 88 -1.92 33.13 -3.90
N GLU A 89 -1.38 34.30 -4.29
CA GLU A 89 -1.67 35.58 -3.64
C GLU A 89 -3.10 36.06 -3.90
N GLU A 90 -3.61 35.92 -5.11
CA GLU A 90 -5.01 36.20 -5.47
C GLU A 90 -5.94 35.27 -4.69
N SER A 91 -5.64 33.96 -4.65
CA SER A 91 -6.44 33.02 -3.88
C SER A 91 -6.38 33.25 -2.36
N ARG A 92 -5.32 33.92 -1.85
CA ARG A 92 -5.21 34.36 -0.45
C ARG A 92 -5.94 35.68 -0.20
N ARG A 93 -5.93 36.60 -1.17
CA ARG A 93 -6.60 37.91 -1.09
C ARG A 93 -8.12 37.79 -1.27
N GLU A 94 -8.60 36.84 -2.07
CA GLU A 94 -10.03 36.66 -2.38
C GLU A 94 -10.82 35.81 -1.38
N LYS A 95 -10.17 35.18 -0.39
CA LYS A 95 -10.85 34.31 0.57
C LYS A 95 -11.08 34.99 1.92
N LYS A 96 -12.15 35.80 2.01
CA LYS A 96 -12.97 35.71 3.22
C LYS A 96 -13.52 34.28 3.22
N LEU A 97 -13.18 33.49 4.23
CA LEU A 97 -13.56 32.08 4.37
C LEU A 97 -15.09 31.95 4.55
N GLU A 98 -15.85 32.20 3.49
CA GLU A 98 -17.25 31.84 3.42
C GLU A 98 -17.32 30.36 3.07
N ARG A 99 -17.95 29.60 3.96
CA ARG A 99 -18.25 28.20 3.71
C ARG A 99 -19.24 28.17 2.55
N GLY A 100 -18.84 27.60 1.41
CA GLY A 100 -19.73 27.48 0.25
C GLY A 100 -21.07 26.85 0.64
N ASP A 101 -22.16 27.32 0.03
CA ASP A 101 -23.56 26.97 0.41
C ASP A 101 -23.82 25.46 0.58
N TRP A 102 -23.06 24.60 -0.11
CA TRP A 102 -23.11 23.15 0.04
C TRP A 102 -22.70 22.64 1.45
N MET A 103 -22.00 23.47 2.23
CA MET A 103 -21.60 23.19 3.63
C MET A 103 -22.57 23.77 4.67
N LEU A 104 -23.46 24.69 4.29
CA LEU A 104 -24.41 25.31 5.22
C LEU A 104 -25.75 24.58 5.24
N VAL A 105 -26.16 24.00 4.11
CA VAL A 105 -27.45 23.30 4.01
C VAL A 105 -27.24 22.02 3.20
N PRO A 106 -27.52 20.84 3.78
CA PRO A 106 -27.67 19.61 2.99
C PRO A 106 -28.64 19.89 1.84
N PRO A 107 -28.37 19.46 0.60
CA PRO A 107 -29.21 19.80 -0.54
C PRO A 107 -30.66 19.50 -0.20
N GLU A 108 -31.50 20.55 -0.23
CA GLU A 108 -32.92 20.41 0.07
C GLU A 108 -33.48 19.31 -0.84
N ALA A 109 -34.02 18.25 -0.24
CA ALA A 109 -34.63 17.14 -0.94
C ALA A 109 -35.94 17.60 -1.61
N LYS A 110 -35.84 18.43 -2.65
CA LYS A 110 -36.94 18.67 -3.58
C LYS A 110 -37.10 17.44 -4.44
N GLY A 111 -38.18 16.71 -4.14
CA GLY A 111 -38.57 15.48 -4.81
C GLY A 111 -38.49 15.58 -6.32
N GLY A 112 -37.71 14.69 -6.92
CA GLY A 112 -37.52 14.56 -8.36
C GLY A 112 -37.16 13.13 -8.73
N LYS A 113 -38.20 12.30 -8.85
CA LYS A 113 -38.32 11.11 -9.71
C LYS A 113 -37.03 10.29 -9.98
N LYS A 114 -36.95 9.15 -9.28
CA LYS A 114 -36.57 7.82 -9.79
C LYS A 114 -35.46 7.79 -10.86
N ASN A 115 -34.21 7.88 -10.44
CA ASN A 115 -33.08 7.11 -10.98
C ASN A 115 -32.02 7.05 -9.87
N ILE A 116 -32.24 6.12 -8.94
CA ILE A 116 -31.25 5.73 -7.94
C ILE A 116 -30.11 5.05 -8.71
N ILE A 117 -29.10 5.84 -9.09
CA ILE A 117 -27.77 5.31 -9.30
C ILE A 117 -27.38 4.73 -7.94
N ASP A 118 -27.29 3.41 -7.86
CA ASP A 118 -27.03 2.71 -6.61
C ASP A 118 -25.61 3.01 -6.12
N SER A 119 -25.45 4.14 -5.44
CA SER A 119 -24.21 4.57 -4.78
C SER A 119 -23.87 3.70 -3.56
N SER A 120 -24.74 2.74 -3.21
CA SER A 120 -24.50 1.81 -2.11
C SER A 120 -23.40 0.80 -2.41
N GLY A 121 -22.94 0.67 -3.66
CA GLY A 121 -21.80 -0.19 -3.97
C GLY A 121 -20.53 0.20 -3.20
N TRP A 122 -20.32 1.50 -2.98
CA TRP A 122 -19.15 2.03 -2.29
C TRP A 122 -19.42 2.42 -0.83
N THR A 123 -20.66 2.77 -0.46
CA THR A 123 -21.02 3.13 0.92
C THR A 123 -21.52 1.95 1.76
N ALA A 124 -21.72 0.76 1.17
CA ALA A 124 -22.16 -0.42 1.93
C ALA A 124 -21.03 -0.98 2.81
N SER A 125 -21.30 -0.99 4.11
CA SER A 125 -20.53 -1.76 5.09
C SER A 125 -20.58 -3.26 4.75
N PRO A 126 -19.56 -4.07 5.06
CA PRO A 126 -19.57 -5.52 4.81
C PRO A 126 -20.84 -6.24 5.31
N LEU A 127 -21.49 -5.73 6.36
CA LEU A 127 -22.74 -6.25 6.90
C LEU A 127 -23.97 -6.01 6.00
N ASP A 128 -23.96 -4.96 5.19
CA ASP A 128 -25.06 -4.60 4.29
C ASP A 128 -24.98 -5.32 2.93
N LYS A 129 -23.76 -5.64 2.49
CA LYS A 129 -23.54 -6.46 1.28
C LYS A 129 -24.12 -7.88 1.42
N GLY A 130 -24.20 -8.40 2.65
CA GLY A 130 -24.84 -9.69 2.95
C GLY A 130 -26.36 -9.66 2.83
N LYS A 131 -27.01 -8.50 2.96
CA LYS A 131 -28.47 -8.37 2.93
C LYS A 131 -29.04 -8.15 1.52
N LYS A 132 -28.22 -7.69 0.57
CA LYS A 132 -28.63 -7.44 -0.83
C LYS A 132 -28.52 -8.66 -1.76
N LYS A 133 -27.98 -9.79 -1.28
CA LYS A 133 -28.10 -11.09 -1.95
C LYS A 133 -29.35 -11.81 -1.44
N ALA A 134 -30.52 -11.23 -1.70
CA ALA A 134 -31.76 -12.01 -1.69
C ALA A 134 -31.80 -12.87 -2.97
N ALA A 135 -30.93 -13.87 -3.00
CA ALA A 135 -31.13 -15.05 -3.84
C ALA A 135 -32.45 -15.73 -3.42
N PRO A 136 -33.13 -16.47 -4.30
CA PRO A 136 -34.34 -17.20 -3.94
C PRO A 136 -34.07 -18.03 -2.68
N LYS A 137 -34.78 -17.67 -1.61
CA LYS A 137 -34.85 -18.48 -0.39
C LYS A 137 -35.52 -19.77 -0.80
N ASN A 138 -34.75 -20.86 -0.92
CA ASN A 138 -35.12 -22.28 -0.78
C ASN A 138 -34.20 -23.24 -1.55
N GLU A 139 -32.91 -22.94 -1.71
CA GLU A 139 -31.91 -23.99 -1.91
C GLU A 139 -30.80 -23.83 -0.87
N PRO A 140 -30.54 -24.85 -0.03
CA PRO A 140 -29.35 -24.84 0.81
C PRO A 140 -28.14 -24.80 -0.12
N LEU A 141 -27.30 -23.78 0.04
CA LEU A 141 -25.97 -23.74 -0.57
C LEU A 141 -25.31 -25.11 -0.32
N PRO A 142 -24.69 -25.73 -1.34
CA PRO A 142 -24.00 -27.00 -1.14
C PRO A 142 -23.03 -26.84 0.04
N PRO A 143 -22.99 -27.81 0.97
CA PRO A 143 -22.09 -27.72 2.10
C PRO A 143 -20.68 -27.45 1.57
N PRO A 144 -19.91 -26.54 2.19
CA PRO A 144 -18.54 -26.31 1.78
C PRO A 144 -17.83 -27.67 1.73
N PRO A 145 -16.95 -27.90 0.73
CA PRO A 145 -16.30 -29.18 0.55
C PRO A 145 -15.71 -29.62 1.88
N VAL A 146 -16.15 -30.79 2.35
CA VAL A 146 -15.73 -31.31 3.65
C VAL A 146 -14.25 -31.63 3.56
N ALA A 147 -13.43 -30.89 4.31
CA ALA A 147 -11.99 -31.10 4.33
C ALA A 147 -11.68 -32.58 4.60
N SER A 148 -10.86 -33.18 3.75
CA SER A 148 -10.49 -34.59 3.88
C SER A 148 -9.74 -34.83 5.19
N ALA A 149 -9.65 -36.08 5.64
CA ALA A 149 -8.87 -36.41 6.84
C ALA A 149 -7.40 -35.97 6.71
N GLN A 150 -6.85 -36.01 5.50
CA GLN A 150 -5.49 -35.54 5.18
C GLN A 150 -5.36 -34.02 5.22
N ASP A 151 -6.37 -33.27 4.77
CA ASP A 151 -6.34 -31.81 4.85
C ASP A 151 -6.36 -31.34 6.30
N LYS A 152 -7.12 -32.02 7.15
CA LYS A 152 -7.17 -31.74 8.59
C LYS A 152 -5.83 -32.01 9.28
N SER A 153 -5.15 -33.11 8.95
CA SER A 153 -3.82 -33.40 9.52
C SER A 153 -2.77 -32.41 9.03
N THR A 154 -2.78 -32.08 7.74
CA THR A 154 -1.85 -31.10 7.15
C THR A 154 -2.04 -29.72 7.76
N ARG A 155 -3.30 -29.27 7.93
CA ARG A 155 -3.60 -27.99 8.59
C ARG A 155 -3.09 -27.95 10.03
N LYS A 156 -3.37 -28.99 10.83
CA LYS A 156 -2.84 -29.09 12.20
C LYS A 156 -1.32 -29.05 12.25
N TYR A 157 -0.65 -29.73 11.32
CA TYR A 157 0.81 -29.72 11.24
C TYR A 157 1.35 -28.33 10.92
N VAL A 158 0.75 -27.63 9.96
CA VAL A 158 1.12 -26.26 9.60
C VAL A 158 0.87 -25.29 10.76
N ASP A 159 -0.27 -25.42 11.45
CA ASP A 159 -0.60 -24.59 12.61
C ASP A 159 0.43 -24.78 13.73
N GLN A 160 0.76 -26.03 14.09
CA GLN A 160 1.79 -26.34 15.10
C GLN A 160 3.19 -25.83 14.72
N TYR A 161 3.55 -25.91 13.44
CA TYR A 161 4.83 -25.39 12.95
C TYR A 161 4.86 -23.86 13.01
N ASN A 162 3.76 -23.20 12.63
CA ASN A 162 3.61 -21.76 12.67
C ASN A 162 3.67 -21.24 14.12
N GLU A 163 2.99 -21.89 15.06
CA GLU A 163 3.02 -21.49 16.48
C GLU A 163 4.43 -21.54 17.08
N LYS A 164 5.26 -22.50 16.66
CA LYS A 164 6.63 -22.68 17.19
C LYS A 164 7.67 -21.81 16.51
N ASN A 165 7.55 -21.61 15.19
CA ASN A 165 8.62 -20.99 14.38
C ASN A 165 8.25 -19.61 13.85
N ARG A 166 6.96 -19.24 13.82
CA ARG A 166 6.51 -17.97 13.26
C ARG A 166 6.16 -16.99 14.37
N PRO A 167 6.59 -15.72 14.29
CA PRO A 167 6.06 -14.69 15.17
C PRO A 167 4.56 -14.51 14.90
N LYS A 168 3.83 -14.03 15.92
CA LYS A 168 2.41 -13.71 15.83
C LYS A 168 2.13 -12.86 14.59
N SER A 169 1.06 -13.18 13.86
CA SER A 169 0.64 -12.38 12.71
C SER A 169 0.29 -10.95 13.15
N LEU A 170 0.49 -9.94 12.30
CA LEU A 170 0.08 -8.56 12.59
C LEU A 170 -1.43 -8.48 12.93
N LEU A 171 -2.24 -9.29 12.25
CA LEU A 171 -3.67 -9.39 12.52
C LEU A 171 -3.91 -9.97 13.91
N GLU A 172 -3.16 -11.00 14.28
CA GLU A 172 -3.26 -11.66 15.59
C GLU A 172 -2.75 -10.76 16.72
N SER A 173 -1.65 -10.02 16.51
CA SER A 173 -1.17 -9.04 17.48
C SER A 173 -2.20 -7.94 17.70
N HIS A 174 -2.78 -7.41 16.62
CA HIS A 174 -3.83 -6.40 16.71
C HIS A 174 -5.10 -6.95 17.35
N GLN A 175 -5.48 -8.20 17.10
CA GLN A 175 -6.62 -8.83 17.77
C GLN A 175 -6.37 -9.02 19.26
N VAL A 176 -5.17 -9.44 19.66
CA VAL A 176 -4.78 -9.57 21.06
C VAL A 176 -4.74 -8.22 21.76
N GLU A 177 -4.18 -7.19 21.12
CA GLU A 177 -4.17 -5.82 21.65
C GLU A 177 -5.57 -5.23 21.73
N PHE A 178 -6.41 -5.48 20.73
CA PHE A 178 -7.79 -5.05 20.72
C PHE A 178 -8.62 -5.76 21.80
N ALA A 179 -8.41 -7.05 22.02
CA ALA A 179 -9.05 -7.79 23.10
C ALA A 179 -8.62 -7.27 24.48
N LYS A 180 -7.33 -6.96 24.66
CA LYS A 180 -6.80 -6.37 25.90
C LYS A 180 -7.38 -4.98 26.16
N THR A 181 -7.38 -4.11 25.15
CA THR A 181 -7.92 -2.75 25.29
C THR A 181 -9.44 -2.75 25.51
N LYS A 182 -10.17 -3.70 24.93
CA LYS A 182 -11.61 -3.88 25.16
C LYS A 182 -11.99 -4.54 26.48
N LEU A 183 -11.13 -5.37 27.05
CA LEU A 183 -11.38 -6.00 28.35
C LEU A 183 -11.07 -5.06 29.53
N ASP A 184 -10.12 -4.14 29.36
CA ASP A 184 -9.74 -3.17 30.40
C ASP A 184 -10.52 -1.85 30.37
N THR A 185 -11.42 -1.64 29.41
CA THR A 185 -12.13 -0.36 29.29
C THR A 185 -13.62 -0.56 29.10
N ASP A 186 -14.40 0.03 30.02
CA ASP A 186 -15.85 0.16 29.96
C ASP A 186 -16.30 0.44 28.51
N ASP A 187 -17.02 -0.51 27.89
CA ASP A 187 -17.55 -0.38 26.53
C ASP A 187 -18.41 0.89 26.45
N VAL A 188 -17.83 1.97 25.93
CA VAL A 188 -18.44 3.30 25.88
C VAL A 188 -19.77 3.27 25.13
N SER A 189 -19.94 2.33 24.20
CA SER A 189 -21.19 2.14 23.45
C SER A 189 -22.31 1.49 24.27
N LYS A 190 -21.97 0.82 25.38
CA LYS A 190 -22.92 0.15 26.28
C LYS A 190 -23.11 0.89 27.61
N ARG A 191 -22.23 1.83 27.93
CA ARG A 191 -22.34 2.69 29.12
C ARG A 191 -23.23 3.89 28.82
N ALA A 192 -24.07 4.30 29.76
CA ALA A 192 -24.79 5.56 29.67
C ALA A 192 -23.81 6.73 29.64
N PHE A 193 -24.18 7.81 28.94
CA PHE A 193 -23.36 9.01 28.83
C PHE A 193 -23.04 9.59 30.22
N ASP A 194 -21.76 9.66 30.54
CA ASP A 194 -21.21 10.23 31.77
C ASP A 194 -20.48 11.52 31.38
N ARG A 195 -21.03 12.67 31.77
CA ARG A 195 -20.48 13.98 31.41
C ARG A 195 -19.01 14.12 31.84
N ASP A 196 -18.62 13.59 32.99
CA ASP A 196 -17.26 13.78 33.52
C ASP A 196 -16.25 12.85 32.85
N LYS A 197 -16.67 11.63 32.46
CA LYS A 197 -15.81 10.70 31.70
C LYS A 197 -15.80 10.98 30.20
N ASP A 198 -16.94 11.38 29.63
CA ASP A 198 -17.16 11.46 28.18
C ASP A 198 -16.99 12.89 27.64
N MET A 199 -17.26 13.91 28.46
CA MET A 199 -17.08 15.33 28.12
C MET A 199 -16.09 16.06 29.03
N GLY A 200 -15.53 15.38 30.05
CA GLY A 200 -14.46 15.92 30.86
C GLY A 200 -13.33 16.39 29.96
N SER A 201 -12.91 17.65 30.15
CA SER A 201 -11.78 18.22 29.42
C SER A 201 -10.57 17.30 29.57
N ARG A 202 -10.31 16.48 28.55
CA ARG A 202 -9.11 15.64 28.47
C ARG A 202 -7.91 16.57 28.28
N ARG A 203 -7.46 17.16 29.38
CA ARG A 203 -6.16 17.82 29.44
C ARG A 203 -5.14 16.74 29.12
N ILE A 204 -4.58 16.82 27.91
CA ILE A 204 -3.54 15.90 27.46
C ILE A 204 -2.42 15.97 28.51
N ASP A 205 -2.05 14.83 29.10
CA ASP A 205 -0.99 14.79 30.11
C ASP A 205 0.30 15.39 29.52
N GLY A 206 1.12 16.03 30.36
CA GLY A 206 2.37 16.64 29.93
C GLY A 206 3.25 15.68 29.13
N LYS A 207 3.33 14.42 29.56
CA LYS A 207 4.12 13.39 28.88
C LYS A 207 3.52 12.98 27.53
N SER A 208 2.21 12.81 27.46
CA SER A 208 1.53 12.53 26.19
C SER A 208 1.59 13.71 25.20
N ARG A 209 1.58 14.96 25.68
CA ARG A 209 1.85 16.15 24.85
C ARG A 209 3.26 16.13 24.29
N GLN A 210 4.27 15.81 25.11
CA GLN A 210 5.65 15.71 24.64
C GLN A 210 5.82 14.60 23.62
N ASN A 211 5.23 13.41 23.85
CA ASN A 211 5.26 12.32 22.87
C ASN A 211 4.61 12.71 21.54
N LEU A 212 3.46 13.42 21.58
CA LEU A 212 2.81 13.92 20.37
C LEU A 212 3.71 14.92 19.63
N ILE A 213 4.37 15.82 20.37
CA ILE A 213 5.34 16.78 19.82
C ILE A 213 6.53 16.04 19.20
N GLU A 214 7.11 15.05 19.88
CA GLU A 214 8.22 14.24 19.37
C GLU A 214 7.84 13.48 18.10
N GLN A 215 6.69 12.82 18.09
CA GLN A 215 6.16 12.13 16.90
C GLN A 215 5.94 13.12 15.74
N SER A 216 5.41 14.32 16.03
CA SER A 216 5.19 15.34 15.00
C SER A 216 6.49 15.91 14.41
N LYS A 217 7.58 15.97 15.20
CA LYS A 217 8.91 16.37 14.71
C LYS A 217 9.45 15.39 13.68
N GLU A 218 9.19 14.09 13.85
CA GLU A 218 9.61 13.09 12.87
C GLU A 218 8.86 13.23 11.54
N LEU A 219 7.59 13.65 11.58
CA LEU A 219 6.79 13.88 10.36
C LEU A 219 7.37 15.01 9.49
N ASP A 220 7.94 16.05 10.10
CA ASP A 220 8.60 17.13 9.37
C ASP A 220 9.83 16.64 8.61
N SER A 221 10.57 15.66 9.16
CA SER A 221 11.70 15.04 8.44
C SER A 221 11.28 14.06 7.34
N ARG A 222 10.11 13.44 7.45
CA ARG A 222 9.62 12.42 6.49
C ARG A 222 8.95 13.03 5.27
N PHE A 223 8.35 14.19 5.43
CA PHE A 223 7.71 14.96 4.35
C PHE A 223 8.46 16.24 3.98
N GLY A 224 9.54 16.55 4.70
CA GLY A 224 10.43 17.68 4.41
C GLY A 224 11.18 17.50 3.09
N HIS A 225 11.46 18.63 2.43
CA HIS A 225 12.17 18.70 1.16
C HIS A 225 13.46 17.86 1.21
N GLY A 226 13.55 16.86 0.33
CA GLY A 226 14.65 15.91 0.32
C GLY A 226 16.00 16.61 0.30
N LYS A 227 16.85 16.33 1.30
CA LYS A 227 18.26 16.68 1.24
C LYS A 227 18.85 15.90 0.07
N LYS A 228 19.10 16.60 -1.04
CA LYS A 228 19.88 16.09 -2.17
C LYS A 228 21.27 15.73 -1.66
N THR A 229 21.51 14.46 -1.37
CA THR A 229 22.87 13.93 -1.20
C THR A 229 23.38 13.53 -2.58
N PHE A 230 23.92 14.51 -3.31
CA PHE A 230 24.83 14.24 -4.41
C PHE A 230 26.25 14.51 -3.89
N LEU A 231 27.03 13.42 -3.76
CA LEU A 231 28.49 13.26 -3.88
C LEU A 231 28.90 11.97 -3.18
#